data_AF-A0A9D8MRT0-F1
#
_entry.id   AF-A0A9D8MRT0-F1
#
_cell.length_a   1.000
_cell.length_b   1.000
_cell.length_c   1.000
_cell.angle_alpha   90.00
_cell.angle_beta   90.00
_cell.angle_gamma   90.00
#
_symmetry.space_group_name_H-M   'P 1'
#
loop_
_entity.id
_entity.type
_entity.pdbx_description
1 polymer ?
#
loop_
_entity_poly.entity_id
_entity_poly.type
_entity_poly.pdbx_seq_one_letter_code
_entity_poly.pdbx_strand_id
1 'polypeptide(L)'
;LTDGITMYYAAECEESLGGYDIFMTRYDADNKEFLAPENVGMPFNSPANDYLMVIDEFQQLGWFVTDRNQPADMVCLYTFIPTETRRIYDEQKVGAKNLASRARLTSINYSWTDMSAVNDAKKRLADARQGIKDETKNRDFTFVVNDNKTCYTLSQFSNPQTQQKAKTWLEAQKELNAKAEELAALRERFAVMNDSERNKIKSQILLEESVIERLAAEQLDLEKEIRRLELNK
;
A
#
# COMPACT_ATOMS: atom_id res chain seq x y z
N LEU A 1 11.49 -7.35 -7.62
CA LEU A 1 12.15 -8.60 -8.03
C LEU A 1 13.64 -8.34 -8.05
N THR A 2 14.42 -9.30 -7.56
CA THR A 2 15.88 -9.13 -7.46
C THR A 2 16.62 -9.40 -8.75
N ASP A 3 15.91 -9.88 -9.77
CA ASP A 3 16.43 -10.00 -11.13
C ASP A 3 16.77 -8.65 -11.79
N GLY A 4 16.21 -7.54 -11.28
CA GLY A 4 16.42 -6.19 -11.81
C GLY A 4 15.88 -5.98 -13.23
N ILE A 5 15.13 -6.96 -13.76
CA ILE A 5 14.64 -6.97 -15.14
C ILE A 5 13.12 -7.03 -15.20
N THR A 6 12.45 -7.64 -14.22
CA THR A 6 10.99 -7.80 -14.25
C THR A 6 10.31 -6.69 -13.44
N MET A 7 9.37 -5.99 -14.09
CA MET A 7 8.61 -4.90 -13.49
C MET A 7 7.11 -5.23 -13.51
N TYR A 8 6.46 -5.05 -12.35
CA TYR A 8 5.02 -5.03 -12.24
C TYR A 8 4.55 -3.60 -12.04
N TYR A 9 3.52 -3.19 -12.78
CA TYR A 9 2.92 -1.87 -12.65
C TYR A 9 1.42 -1.93 -12.91
N ALA A 10 0.67 -0.99 -12.33
CA ALA A 10 -0.76 -0.86 -12.57
C ALA A 10 -1.03 0.16 -13.67
N ALA A 11 -1.96 -0.13 -14.58
CA ALA A 11 -2.39 0.80 -15.62
C ALA A 11 -3.86 0.54 -16.00
N GLU A 12 -4.48 1.57 -16.59
CA GLU A 12 -5.80 1.48 -17.23
C GLU A 12 -5.61 1.55 -18.74
N CYS A 13 -6.07 0.53 -19.47
CA CYS A 13 -6.06 0.51 -20.93
C CYS A 13 -7.27 -0.26 -21.47
N GLU A 14 -7.46 -0.28 -22.79
CA GLU A 14 -8.55 -0.99 -23.44
C GLU A 14 -8.54 -2.52 -23.18
N GLU A 15 -7.37 -3.08 -22.84
CA GLU A 15 -7.19 -4.48 -22.49
C GLU A 15 -7.34 -4.79 -20.99
N SER A 16 -7.61 -3.77 -20.16
CA SER A 16 -7.88 -3.97 -18.73
C SER A 16 -9.20 -4.71 -18.51
N LEU A 17 -9.26 -5.54 -17.47
CA LEU A 17 -10.47 -6.24 -17.06
C LEU A 17 -11.45 -5.32 -16.31
N GLY A 18 -10.91 -4.33 -15.60
CA GLY A 18 -11.65 -3.36 -14.78
C GLY A 18 -11.12 -1.95 -14.95
N GLY A 19 -10.83 -1.29 -13.83
CA GLY A 19 -10.14 0.00 -13.82
C GLY A 19 -8.63 -0.21 -13.97
N TYR A 20 -7.91 -0.07 -12.86
CA TYR A 20 -6.48 -0.40 -12.83
C TYR A 20 -6.27 -1.91 -12.83
N ASP A 21 -5.44 -2.38 -13.76
CA ASP A 21 -4.98 -3.77 -13.87
C ASP A 21 -3.46 -3.82 -13.69
N ILE A 22 -2.96 -4.90 -13.10
CA ILE A 22 -1.53 -5.20 -13.00
C ILE A 22 -1.02 -5.79 -14.31
N PHE A 23 0.00 -5.15 -14.87
CA PHE A 23 0.78 -5.61 -16.01
C PHE A 23 2.18 -6.01 -15.57
N MET A 24 2.76 -6.95 -16.30
CA MET A 24 4.13 -7.40 -16.13
C MET A 24 4.91 -7.18 -17.42
N THR A 25 6.08 -6.57 -17.32
CA THR A 25 7.04 -6.47 -18.42
C THR A 25 8.42 -6.86 -17.95
N ARG A 26 9.28 -7.23 -18.89
CA ARG A 26 10.68 -7.53 -18.66
C ARG A 26 11.56 -6.60 -19.49
N TYR A 27 12.64 -6.15 -18.89
CA TYR A 27 13.68 -5.41 -19.58
C TYR A 27 14.56 -6.37 -20.37
N ASP A 28 14.63 -6.13 -21.68
CA ASP A 28 15.56 -6.80 -22.58
C ASP A 28 16.86 -5.99 -22.62
N ALA A 29 17.91 -6.53 -21.98
CA ALA A 29 19.21 -5.88 -21.90
C ALA A 29 19.95 -5.81 -23.25
N ASP A 30 19.65 -6.72 -24.18
CA ASP A 30 20.31 -6.77 -25.49
C ASP A 30 19.80 -5.63 -26.37
N ASN A 31 18.48 -5.43 -26.37
CA ASN A 31 17.83 -4.37 -27.14
C ASN A 31 17.68 -3.03 -26.38
N LYS A 32 17.95 -3.03 -25.07
CA LYS A 32 17.77 -1.88 -24.15
C LYS A 32 16.34 -1.34 -24.11
N GLU A 33 15.37 -2.23 -24.24
CA GLU A 33 13.95 -1.89 -24.31
C GLU A 33 13.14 -2.81 -23.38
N PHE A 34 11.95 -2.37 -23.00
CA PHE A 34 11.00 -3.23 -22.32
C PHE A 34 10.21 -4.04 -23.34
N LEU A 35 9.99 -5.32 -23.05
CA LEU A 35 9.11 -6.17 -23.83
C LEU A 35 7.66 -5.68 -23.73
N ALA A 36 6.83 -6.11 -24.68
CA ALA A 36 5.40 -5.85 -24.63
C ALA A 36 4.83 -6.31 -23.28
N PRO A 37 4.13 -5.44 -22.54
CA PRO A 37 3.59 -5.78 -21.24
C PRO A 37 2.46 -6.78 -21.36
N GLU A 38 2.42 -7.74 -20.44
CA GLU A 38 1.38 -8.75 -20.37
C GLU A 38 0.46 -8.47 -19.18
N ASN A 39 -0.86 -8.50 -19.42
CA ASN A 39 -1.87 -8.47 -18.36
C ASN A 39 -1.75 -9.75 -17.51
N VAL A 40 -1.52 -9.60 -16.20
CA VAL A 40 -1.32 -10.74 -15.28
C VAL A 40 -2.59 -11.60 -15.17
N GLY A 41 -3.76 -10.97 -15.32
CA GLY A 41 -5.06 -11.61 -15.30
C GLY A 41 -5.50 -12.10 -13.93
N MET A 42 -6.61 -12.85 -13.90
CA MET A 42 -7.16 -13.42 -12.67
C MET A 42 -6.20 -14.44 -12.03
N PRO A 43 -6.06 -14.47 -10.69
CA PRO A 43 -6.86 -13.73 -9.71
C PRO A 43 -6.31 -12.35 -9.35
N PHE A 44 -5.19 -11.90 -9.91
CA PHE A 44 -4.55 -10.63 -9.52
C PHE A 44 -5.16 -9.41 -10.21
N ASN A 45 -5.81 -9.58 -11.36
CA ASN A 45 -6.65 -8.56 -11.99
C ASN A 45 -8.13 -8.92 -11.86
N SER A 46 -9.00 -7.92 -11.89
CA SER A 46 -10.44 -8.03 -11.66
C SER A 46 -11.21 -6.87 -12.30
N PRO A 47 -12.55 -6.92 -12.33
CA PRO A 47 -13.35 -5.75 -12.72
C PRO A 47 -13.24 -4.53 -11.79
N ALA A 48 -12.49 -4.60 -10.68
CA ALA A 48 -12.27 -3.50 -9.74
C ALA A 48 -10.94 -2.78 -10.04
N ASN A 49 -10.31 -2.13 -9.05
CA ASN A 49 -8.96 -1.58 -9.21
C ASN A 49 -7.93 -2.43 -8.45
N ASP A 50 -6.88 -2.81 -9.17
CA ASP A 50 -5.77 -3.62 -8.71
C ASP A 50 -4.48 -2.81 -8.84
N TYR A 51 -4.00 -2.31 -7.70
CA TYR A 51 -3.08 -1.17 -7.65
C TYR A 51 -1.61 -1.56 -7.59
N LEU A 52 -1.29 -2.65 -6.89
CA LEU A 52 0.10 -3.00 -6.63
C LEU A 52 0.27 -4.50 -6.45
N MET A 53 1.32 -5.04 -7.07
CA MET A 53 1.83 -6.36 -6.78
C MET A 53 3.35 -6.30 -6.59
N VAL A 54 3.83 -6.77 -5.44
CA VAL A 54 5.25 -6.82 -5.10
C VAL A 54 5.60 -8.23 -4.67
N ILE A 55 6.74 -8.73 -5.15
CA ILE A 55 7.25 -10.06 -4.80
C ILE A 55 8.65 -9.90 -4.21
N ASP A 56 8.82 -10.44 -3.00
CA ASP A 56 10.11 -10.66 -2.35
C ASP A 56 10.52 -12.12 -2.57
N GLU A 57 11.52 -12.31 -3.43
CA GLU A 57 12.04 -13.61 -3.80
C GLU A 57 12.91 -14.24 -2.70
N PHE A 58 13.50 -13.43 -1.81
CA PHE A 58 14.30 -13.95 -0.70
C PHE A 58 13.40 -14.56 0.37
N GLN A 59 12.32 -13.86 0.71
CA GLN A 59 11.37 -14.33 1.71
C GLN A 59 10.29 -15.24 1.13
N GLN A 60 10.22 -15.36 -0.20
CA GLN A 60 9.18 -16.13 -0.90
C GLN A 60 7.78 -15.70 -0.43
N LEU A 61 7.57 -14.38 -0.42
CA LEU A 61 6.33 -13.70 -0.04
C LEU A 61 5.99 -12.66 -1.11
N GLY A 62 4.71 -12.53 -1.42
CA GLY A 62 4.18 -11.49 -2.28
C GLY A 62 3.10 -10.69 -1.57
N TRP A 63 2.97 -9.43 -1.96
CA TRP A 63 1.91 -8.52 -1.52
C TRP A 63 1.10 -8.06 -2.72
N PHE A 64 -0.20 -7.99 -2.52
CA PHE A 64 -1.16 -7.58 -3.54
C PHE A 64 -2.17 -6.61 -2.94
N VAL A 65 -2.37 -5.45 -3.58
CA VAL A 65 -3.23 -4.36 -3.12
C VAL A 65 -4.35 -4.12 -4.13
N THR A 66 -5.58 -4.13 -3.65
CA THR A 66 -6.79 -4.00 -4.48
C THR A 66 -7.94 -3.42 -3.67
N ASP A 67 -8.84 -2.66 -4.29
CA ASP A 67 -10.10 -2.23 -3.66
C ASP A 67 -11.26 -3.21 -3.90
N ARG A 68 -10.99 -4.36 -4.52
CA ARG A 68 -12.05 -5.36 -4.77
C ARG A 68 -12.71 -5.80 -3.46
N ASN A 69 -14.04 -5.83 -3.48
CA ASN A 69 -14.87 -6.21 -2.33
C ASN A 69 -14.62 -5.34 -1.06
N GLN A 70 -14.04 -4.14 -1.21
CA GLN A 70 -13.85 -3.20 -0.10
C GLN A 70 -14.87 -2.05 -0.14
N PRO A 71 -15.13 -1.40 1.00
CA PRO A 71 -15.81 -0.11 1.02
C PRO A 71 -15.07 0.94 0.16
N ALA A 72 -15.77 2.01 -0.19
CA ALA A 72 -15.15 3.15 -0.87
C ALA A 72 -13.96 3.70 -0.06
N ASP A 73 -12.91 4.13 -0.77
CA ASP A 73 -11.67 4.66 -0.22
C ASP A 73 -10.87 3.68 0.67
N MET A 74 -11.17 2.39 0.61
CA MET A 74 -10.41 1.34 1.29
C MET A 74 -9.79 0.36 0.32
N VAL A 75 -8.64 -0.18 0.69
CA VAL A 75 -7.96 -1.25 -0.05
C VAL A 75 -7.68 -2.42 0.88
N CYS A 76 -7.66 -3.63 0.31
CA CYS A 76 -7.22 -4.83 0.98
C CYS A 76 -5.78 -5.14 0.58
N LEU A 77 -4.92 -5.40 1.57
CA LEU A 77 -3.58 -5.94 1.37
C LEU A 77 -3.62 -7.46 1.57
N TYR A 78 -3.46 -8.21 0.49
CA TYR A 78 -3.26 -9.66 0.53
C TYR A 78 -1.77 -9.98 0.61
N THR A 79 -1.43 -11.03 1.37
CA THR A 79 -0.11 -11.66 1.34
C THR A 79 -0.25 -13.06 0.75
N PHE A 80 0.61 -13.40 -0.21
CA PHE A 80 0.55 -14.67 -0.93
C PHE A 80 1.94 -15.33 -1.05
N ILE A 81 1.93 -16.61 -1.42
CA ILE A 81 3.14 -17.37 -1.74
C ILE A 81 3.35 -17.26 -3.26
N PRO A 82 4.41 -16.61 -3.74
CA PRO A 82 4.70 -16.51 -5.17
C PRO A 82 4.87 -17.89 -5.81
N THR A 83 4.51 -18.00 -7.08
CA THR A 83 4.75 -19.21 -7.89
C THR A 83 5.78 -18.90 -8.97
N GLU A 84 6.78 -19.76 -9.14
CA GLU A 84 7.80 -19.61 -10.19
C GLU A 84 7.21 -19.61 -11.61
N THR A 85 6.13 -20.35 -11.81
CA THR A 85 5.44 -20.47 -13.10
C THR A 85 3.94 -20.25 -12.96
N ARG A 86 3.35 -19.63 -13.98
CA ARG A 86 1.90 -19.44 -14.06
C ARG A 86 1.22 -20.81 -14.14
N ARG A 87 0.38 -21.12 -13.15
CA ARG A 87 -0.41 -22.36 -13.12
C ARG A 87 -1.77 -22.11 -13.76
N ILE A 88 -2.06 -22.83 -14.84
CA ILE A 88 -3.39 -22.83 -15.45
C ILE A 88 -4.26 -23.85 -14.72
N TYR A 89 -5.43 -23.43 -14.24
CA TYR A 89 -6.38 -24.30 -13.57
C TYR A 89 -7.41 -24.84 -14.58
N ASP A 90 -7.63 -26.14 -14.52
CA ASP A 90 -8.64 -26.84 -15.34
C ASP A 90 -9.98 -26.85 -14.60
N GLU A 91 -11.01 -26.28 -15.22
CA GLU A 91 -12.37 -26.23 -14.68
C GLU A 91 -12.92 -27.61 -14.36
N GLN A 92 -12.62 -28.63 -15.17
CA GLN A 92 -13.14 -29.99 -14.96
C GLN A 92 -12.56 -30.63 -13.69
N LYS A 93 -11.36 -30.22 -13.27
CA LYS A 93 -10.68 -30.72 -12.07
C LYS A 93 -11.03 -29.93 -10.81
N VAL A 94 -11.17 -28.62 -10.94
CA VAL A 94 -11.40 -27.72 -9.79
C VAL A 94 -12.89 -27.54 -9.51
N GLY A 95 -13.73 -27.66 -10.54
CA GLY A 95 -15.16 -27.35 -10.54
C GLY A 95 -15.40 -25.85 -10.76
N ALA A 96 -16.38 -25.53 -11.62
CA ALA A 96 -16.72 -24.17 -12.05
C ALA A 96 -16.88 -23.17 -10.88
N LYS A 97 -17.62 -23.58 -9.84
CA LYS A 97 -17.91 -22.72 -8.68
C LYS A 97 -16.65 -22.41 -7.87
N ASN A 98 -15.78 -23.41 -7.66
CA ASN A 98 -14.53 -23.22 -6.92
C ASN A 98 -13.54 -22.39 -7.73
N LEU A 99 -13.47 -22.63 -9.04
CA LEU A 99 -12.63 -21.84 -9.94
C LEU A 99 -13.05 -20.36 -9.94
N ALA A 100 -14.36 -20.09 -10.04
CA ALA A 100 -14.90 -18.74 -9.95
C ALA A 100 -14.62 -18.06 -8.60
N SER A 101 -14.79 -18.79 -7.48
CA SER A 101 -14.46 -18.27 -6.14
C SER A 101 -12.97 -17.92 -5.99
N ARG A 102 -12.07 -18.74 -6.55
CA ARG A 102 -10.63 -18.49 -6.53
C ARG A 102 -10.25 -17.30 -7.42
N ALA A 103 -10.83 -17.19 -8.61
CA ALA A 103 -10.61 -16.05 -9.51
C ALA A 103 -11.08 -14.73 -8.86
N ARG A 104 -12.26 -14.74 -8.22
CA ARG A 104 -12.84 -13.55 -7.58
C ARG A 104 -12.29 -13.24 -6.18
N LEU A 105 -11.43 -14.10 -5.64
CA LEU A 105 -10.93 -14.01 -4.26
C LEU A 105 -12.03 -13.85 -3.21
N THR A 106 -13.16 -14.57 -3.36
CA THR A 106 -14.28 -14.48 -2.40
C THR A 106 -13.90 -15.01 -1.01
N SER A 107 -12.96 -15.96 -0.94
CA SER A 107 -12.32 -16.39 0.29
C SER A 107 -10.93 -16.91 -0.01
N ILE A 108 -9.93 -16.41 0.71
CA ILE A 108 -8.54 -16.89 0.59
C ILE A 108 -8.38 -18.34 1.07
N ASN A 109 -9.34 -18.88 1.83
CA ASN A 109 -9.29 -20.28 2.27
C ASN A 109 -9.29 -21.26 1.08
N TYR A 110 -9.90 -20.87 -0.05
CA TYR A 110 -9.89 -21.68 -1.28
C TYR A 110 -8.51 -21.78 -1.95
N SER A 111 -7.55 -20.94 -1.58
CA SER A 111 -6.17 -21.03 -2.09
C SER A 111 -5.24 -21.83 -1.17
N TRP A 112 -5.66 -22.18 0.05
CA TRP A 112 -4.83 -22.87 1.04
C TRP A 112 -4.86 -24.39 0.82
N THR A 113 -4.36 -24.84 -0.33
CA THR A 113 -4.33 -26.26 -0.69
C THR A 113 -3.20 -27.03 -0.01
N ASP A 114 -2.16 -26.34 0.45
CA ASP A 114 -1.03 -26.90 1.20
C ASP A 114 -0.87 -26.13 2.51
N MET A 115 -1.33 -26.72 3.61
CA MET A 115 -1.31 -26.08 4.91
C MET A 115 0.10 -25.99 5.50
N SER A 116 1.01 -26.88 5.10
CA SER A 116 2.42 -26.81 5.52
C SER A 116 3.07 -25.56 4.92
N ALA A 117 2.92 -25.37 3.60
CA ALA A 117 3.43 -24.19 2.92
C ALA A 117 2.84 -22.89 3.47
N VAL A 118 1.55 -22.88 3.81
CA VAL A 118 0.87 -21.73 4.44
C VAL A 118 1.47 -21.42 5.81
N ASN A 119 1.70 -22.43 6.66
CA ASN A 119 2.29 -22.23 7.98
C ASN A 119 3.73 -21.72 7.88
N ASP A 120 4.52 -22.26 6.95
CA ASP A 120 5.88 -21.79 6.70
C ASP A 120 5.90 -20.34 6.22
N ALA A 121 4.98 -19.97 5.33
CA ALA A 121 4.83 -18.58 4.87
C ALA A 121 4.44 -17.63 6.00
N LYS A 122 3.54 -18.05 6.90
CA LYS A 122 3.18 -17.27 8.10
C LYS A 122 4.38 -17.05 9.02
N LYS A 123 5.25 -18.05 9.16
CA LYS A 123 6.49 -17.92 9.93
C LYS A 123 7.43 -16.91 9.28
N ARG A 124 7.70 -17.03 7.97
CA ARG A 124 8.53 -16.04 7.24
C ARG A 124 7.99 -14.62 7.37
N LEU A 125 6.67 -14.44 7.27
CA LEU A 125 6.01 -13.15 7.45
C LEU A 125 6.20 -12.60 8.87
N ALA A 126 6.13 -13.45 9.90
CA ALA A 126 6.36 -13.04 11.29
C ALA A 126 7.82 -12.62 11.50
N ASP A 127 8.77 -13.38 10.97
CA ASP A 127 10.22 -13.10 11.07
C ASP A 127 10.57 -11.79 10.34
N ALA A 128 10.03 -11.57 9.15
CA ALA A 128 10.18 -10.32 8.39
C ALA A 128 9.68 -9.10 9.17
N ARG A 129 8.54 -9.25 9.85
CA ARG A 129 7.98 -8.20 10.72
C ARG A 129 8.83 -7.96 11.97
N GLN A 130 9.47 -8.98 12.53
CA GLN A 130 10.36 -8.82 13.68
C GLN A 130 11.63 -8.07 13.31
N GLY A 131 12.24 -8.36 12.17
CA GLY A 131 13.39 -7.60 11.66
C GLY A 131 13.10 -6.10 11.55
N ILE A 132 11.92 -5.74 11.00
CA ILE A 132 11.46 -4.34 10.95
C ILE A 132 11.27 -3.77 12.36
N LYS A 133 10.67 -4.53 13.29
CA LYS A 133 10.47 -4.07 14.67
C LYS A 133 11.79 -3.78 15.39
N ASP A 134 12.79 -4.62 15.22
CA ASP A 134 14.10 -4.42 15.84
C ASP A 134 14.84 -3.20 15.27
N GLU A 135 14.67 -2.87 13.98
CA GLU A 135 15.15 -1.60 13.41
C GLU A 135 14.40 -0.36 13.93
N THR A 136 13.12 -0.50 14.29
CA THR A 136 12.27 0.60 14.77
C THR A 136 12.35 0.86 16.28
N LYS A 137 12.93 -0.05 17.08
CA LYS A 137 12.96 0.06 18.57
C LYS A 137 13.62 1.34 19.11
N ASN A 138 14.45 2.03 18.31
CA ASN A 138 15.14 3.27 18.70
C ASN A 138 14.73 4.48 17.85
N ARG A 139 13.53 4.48 17.25
CA ARG A 139 13.04 5.56 16.38
C ARG A 139 11.71 6.10 16.91
N ASP A 140 11.68 7.36 17.34
CA ASP A 140 10.45 8.04 17.76
C ASP A 140 9.63 8.50 16.53
N PHE A 141 10.33 8.87 15.46
CA PHE A 141 9.76 9.25 14.17
C PHE A 141 10.78 8.96 13.06
N THR A 142 10.44 9.28 11.80
CA THR A 142 11.40 9.28 10.69
C THR A 142 11.24 10.59 9.94
N PHE A 143 12.29 11.41 9.91
CA PHE A 143 12.33 12.68 9.19
C PHE A 143 13.51 12.67 8.22
N VAL A 144 13.22 12.61 6.93
CA VAL A 144 14.26 12.62 5.87
C VAL A 144 14.65 14.07 5.58
N VAL A 145 15.90 14.41 5.88
CA VAL A 145 16.48 15.74 5.58
C VAL A 145 16.99 15.76 4.14
N ASN A 146 17.80 14.77 3.77
CA ASN A 146 18.32 14.52 2.41
C ASN A 146 18.80 13.06 2.29
N ASP A 147 19.39 12.71 1.14
CA ASP A 147 19.87 11.34 0.83
C ASP A 147 20.87 10.77 1.85
N ASN A 148 21.58 11.63 2.59
CA ASN A 148 22.64 11.25 3.52
C ASN A 148 22.25 11.45 5.01
N LYS A 149 21.07 12.03 5.30
CA LYS A 149 20.66 12.38 6.65
C LYS A 149 19.17 12.15 6.87
N THR A 150 18.89 11.19 7.75
CA THR A 150 17.55 10.91 8.28
C THR A 150 17.61 11.02 9.81
N CYS A 151 16.68 11.77 10.39
CA CYS A 151 16.56 11.95 11.83
C CYS A 151 15.43 11.06 12.35
N TYR A 152 15.69 10.38 13.47
CA TYR A 152 14.78 9.44 14.12
C TYR A 152 14.38 9.85 15.53
N THR A 153 15.10 10.80 16.13
CA THR A 153 14.83 11.37 17.45
C THR A 153 15.09 12.89 17.42
N LEU A 154 14.47 13.64 18.34
CA LEU A 154 14.63 15.11 18.37
C LEU A 154 16.10 15.52 18.60
N SER A 155 16.85 14.74 19.38
CA SER A 155 18.26 15.05 19.67
C SER A 155 19.19 14.98 18.46
N GLN A 156 18.77 14.37 17.34
CA GLN A 156 19.57 14.28 16.12
C GLN A 156 19.49 15.54 15.24
N PHE A 157 18.59 16.48 15.55
CA PHE A 157 18.57 17.79 14.91
C PHE A 157 19.67 18.68 15.49
N SER A 158 20.29 19.48 14.61
CA SER A 158 21.60 20.05 14.86
C SER A 158 21.59 21.29 15.75
N ASN A 159 20.47 22.02 15.79
CA ASN A 159 20.35 23.23 16.58
C ASN A 159 19.02 23.24 17.38
N PRO A 160 18.94 23.98 18.50
CA PRO A 160 17.73 24.03 19.34
C PRO A 160 16.49 24.57 18.62
N GLN A 161 16.67 25.47 17.65
CA GLN A 161 15.56 26.05 16.89
C GLN A 161 14.91 25.00 15.96
N THR A 162 15.71 24.18 15.27
CA THR A 162 15.23 23.06 14.47
C THR A 162 14.59 22.01 15.37
N GLN A 163 15.19 21.70 16.53
CA GLN A 163 14.58 20.77 17.49
C GLN A 163 13.18 21.22 17.90
N GLN A 164 13.00 22.51 18.18
CA GLN A 164 11.69 23.07 18.52
C GLN A 164 10.71 22.99 17.35
N LYS A 165 11.14 23.30 16.12
CA LYS A 165 10.29 23.17 14.93
C LYS A 165 9.93 21.71 14.61
N ALA A 166 10.86 20.78 14.78
CA ALA A 166 10.61 19.36 14.64
C ALA A 166 9.60 18.85 15.67
N LYS A 167 9.62 19.38 16.90
CA LYS A 167 8.58 19.11 17.89
C LYS A 167 7.21 19.62 17.42
N THR A 168 7.12 20.84 16.88
CA THR A 168 5.88 21.38 16.31
C THR A 168 5.39 20.55 15.12
N TRP A 169 6.30 20.11 14.23
CA TRP A 169 5.96 19.21 13.12
C TRP A 169 5.41 17.87 13.63
N LEU A 170 5.97 17.31 14.70
CA LEU A 170 5.47 16.06 15.30
C LEU A 170 4.06 16.24 15.90
N GLU A 171 3.77 17.38 16.50
CA GLU A 171 2.44 17.72 17.00
C GLU A 171 1.44 17.88 15.84
N ALA A 172 1.82 18.60 14.79
CA ALA A 172 1.01 18.76 13.57
C ALA A 172 0.73 17.41 12.87
N GLN A 173 1.73 16.52 12.79
CA GLN A 173 1.56 15.16 12.25
C GLN A 173 0.53 14.36 13.05
N LYS A 174 0.54 14.46 14.38
CA LYS A 174 -0.43 13.78 15.24
C LYS A 174 -1.84 14.31 15.01
N GLU A 175 -2.00 15.63 14.88
CA GLU A 175 -3.28 16.26 14.57
C GLU A 175 -3.82 15.81 13.21
N LEU A 176 -2.96 15.81 12.18
CA LEU A 176 -3.32 15.33 10.84
C LEU A 176 -3.81 13.87 10.88
N ASN A 177 -3.09 13.00 11.60
CA ASN A 177 -3.47 11.59 11.74
C ASN A 177 -4.81 11.43 12.45
N ALA A 178 -5.05 12.17 13.54
CA ALA A 178 -6.33 12.15 14.24
C ALA A 178 -7.49 12.60 13.33
N LYS A 179 -7.27 13.65 12.53
CA LYS A 179 -8.27 14.10 11.54
C LYS A 179 -8.52 13.07 10.44
N ALA A 180 -7.48 12.39 9.97
CA ALA A 180 -7.65 11.31 9.01
C ALA A 180 -8.46 10.13 9.58
N GLU A 181 -8.26 9.77 10.85
CA GLU A 181 -9.06 8.76 11.54
C GLU A 181 -10.53 9.18 11.70
N GLU A 182 -10.79 10.45 12.06
CA GLU A 182 -12.15 11.00 12.13
C GLU A 182 -12.86 10.95 10.76
N LEU A 183 -12.16 11.35 9.69
CA LEU A 183 -12.68 11.28 8.32
C LEU A 183 -12.99 9.84 7.91
N ALA A 184 -12.10 8.89 8.21
CA ALA A 184 -12.32 7.47 7.93
C ALA A 184 -13.59 6.95 8.64
N ALA A 185 -13.77 7.29 9.92
CA ALA A 185 -14.97 6.91 10.66
C ALA A 185 -16.26 7.55 10.10
N LEU A 186 -16.19 8.78 9.58
CA LEU A 186 -17.32 9.42 8.89
C LEU A 186 -17.67 8.69 7.58
N ARG A 187 -16.66 8.29 6.80
CA ARG A 187 -16.85 7.55 5.55
C ARG A 187 -17.45 6.15 5.78
N GLU A 188 -17.02 5.44 6.82
CA GLU A 188 -17.63 4.17 7.23
C GLU A 188 -19.12 4.33 7.56
N ARG A 189 -19.48 5.37 8.33
CA ARG A 189 -20.89 5.66 8.63
C ARG A 189 -21.67 6.03 7.38
N PHE A 190 -21.10 6.84 6.50
CA PHE A 190 -21.73 7.26 5.25
C PHE A 190 -22.11 6.05 4.38
N ALA A 191 -21.28 5.01 4.32
CA ALA A 191 -21.51 3.81 3.52
C ALA A 191 -22.74 2.98 3.96
N VAL A 192 -23.17 3.08 5.23
CA VAL A 192 -24.23 2.23 5.81
C VAL A 192 -25.57 2.98 5.99
N MET A 193 -25.60 4.30 5.80
CA MET A 193 -26.74 5.15 6.17
C MET A 193 -27.76 5.42 5.05
N ASN A 194 -29.00 5.78 5.45
CA ASN A 194 -30.10 6.12 4.54
C ASN A 194 -29.95 7.53 3.93
N ASP A 195 -30.70 7.84 2.87
CA ASP A 195 -30.51 9.05 2.05
C ASP A 195 -30.66 10.38 2.83
N SER A 196 -31.55 10.45 3.83
CA SER A 196 -31.82 11.70 4.57
C SER A 196 -30.66 12.09 5.49
N GLU A 197 -29.97 11.12 6.09
CA GLU A 197 -28.85 11.36 7.00
C GLU A 197 -27.52 11.51 6.25
N ARG A 198 -27.41 10.91 5.06
CA ARG A 198 -26.23 11.02 4.19
C ARG A 198 -25.89 12.46 3.82
N ASN A 199 -26.88 13.34 3.60
CA ASN A 199 -26.61 14.74 3.24
C ASN A 199 -25.87 15.51 4.35
N LYS A 200 -26.18 15.25 5.63
CA LYS A 200 -25.50 15.90 6.75
C LYS A 200 -24.06 15.41 6.89
N ILE A 201 -23.84 14.10 6.78
CA ILE A 201 -22.50 13.50 6.86
C ILE A 201 -21.66 13.90 5.65
N LYS A 202 -22.24 14.00 4.45
CA LYS A 202 -21.55 14.47 3.26
C LYS A 202 -20.91 15.85 3.47
N SER A 203 -21.65 16.80 4.04
CA SER A 203 -21.10 18.13 4.33
C SER A 203 -19.98 18.08 5.38
N GLN A 204 -20.05 17.18 6.35
CA GLN A 204 -18.98 16.99 7.33
C GLN A 204 -17.72 16.36 6.72
N ILE A 205 -17.88 15.35 5.87
CA ILE A 205 -16.79 14.71 5.12
C ILE A 205 -16.04 15.75 4.30
N LEU A 206 -16.74 16.55 3.50
CA LEU A 206 -16.12 17.59 2.66
C LEU A 206 -15.38 18.65 3.49
N LEU A 207 -15.92 18.98 4.67
CA LEU A 207 -15.26 19.93 5.57
C LEU A 207 -13.97 19.33 6.15
N GLU A 208 -14.02 18.10 6.66
CA GLU A 208 -12.83 17.44 7.23
C GLU A 208 -11.76 17.18 6.16
N GLU A 209 -12.15 16.83 4.92
CA GLU A 209 -11.23 16.74 3.78
C GLU A 209 -10.49 18.06 3.54
N SER A 210 -11.21 19.18 3.48
CA SER A 210 -10.61 20.51 3.32
C SER A 210 -9.69 20.89 4.49
N VAL A 211 -10.03 20.50 5.72
CA VAL A 211 -9.18 20.72 6.90
C VAL A 211 -7.89 19.91 6.80
N ILE A 212 -7.97 18.63 6.42
CA ILE A 212 -6.81 17.76 6.22
C ILE A 212 -5.90 18.31 5.13
N GLU A 213 -6.45 18.76 3.99
CA GLU A 213 -5.67 19.37 2.91
C GLU A 213 -4.88 20.59 3.41
N ARG A 214 -5.52 21.47 4.18
CA ARG A 214 -4.85 22.64 4.78
C ARG A 214 -3.75 22.24 5.76
N LEU A 215 -4.05 21.32 6.69
CA LEU A 215 -3.07 20.85 7.67
C LEU A 215 -1.87 20.17 7.00
N ALA A 216 -2.11 19.39 5.94
CA ALA A 216 -1.05 18.76 5.16
C ALA A 216 -0.14 19.81 4.48
N ALA A 217 -0.72 20.90 3.96
CA ALA A 217 0.04 22.00 3.37
C ALA A 217 0.90 22.73 4.42
N GLU A 218 0.34 23.02 5.61
CA GLU A 218 1.07 23.63 6.73
C GLU A 218 2.20 22.73 7.22
N GLN A 219 1.96 21.43 7.30
CA GLN A 219 2.97 20.45 7.65
C GLN A 219 4.11 20.43 6.62
N LEU A 220 3.79 20.42 5.33
CA LEU A 220 4.78 20.45 4.26
C LEU A 220 5.67 21.71 4.35
N ASP A 221 5.10 22.86 4.69
CA ASP A 221 5.87 24.10 4.87
C ASP A 221 6.77 24.05 6.11
N LEU A 222 6.30 23.48 7.21
CA LEU A 222 7.15 23.19 8.39
C LEU A 222 8.32 22.28 8.02
N GLU A 223 8.10 21.23 7.23
CA GLU A 223 9.18 20.34 6.80
C GLU A 223 10.22 21.05 5.94
N LYS A 224 9.79 21.89 4.98
CA LYS A 224 10.71 22.71 4.17
C LYS A 224 11.57 23.60 5.05
N GLU A 225 10.98 24.22 6.06
CA GLU A 225 11.71 25.10 6.98
C GLU A 225 12.71 24.33 7.84
N ILE A 226 12.32 23.16 8.37
CA ILE A 226 13.21 22.27 9.12
C ILE A 226 14.39 21.85 8.24
N ARG A 227 14.14 21.40 7.00
CA ARG A 227 15.20 21.03 6.04
C ARG A 227 16.13 22.20 5.75
N ARG A 228 15.58 23.40 5.52
CA ARG A 228 16.37 24.62 5.30
C ARG A 228 17.30 24.93 6.48
N LEU A 229 16.79 24.85 7.71
CA LEU A 229 17.57 25.12 8.93
C LEU A 229 18.65 24.07 9.17
N GLU A 230 18.42 22.81 8.78
CA GLU A 230 19.41 21.74 8.92
C GLU A 230 20.50 21.76 7.85
N LEU A 231 20.19 22.27 6.66
CA LEU A 231 21.13 22.36 5.53
C LEU A 231 21.96 23.65 5.55
N ASN A 232 21.41 24.77 6.04
CA ASN A 232 22.10 26.07 6.10
C ASN A 232 23.01 26.22 7.34
N LYS A 233 23.74 25.17 7.70
CA LYS A 233 24.72 25.20 8.79
C LYS A 233 25.89 26.14 8.50
#